data_AF-A0A7J5XY99-F1
#
_entry.id   AF-A0A7J5XY99-F1
#
_cell.length_a   1.000
_cell.length_b   1.000
_cell.length_c   1.000
_cell.angle_alpha   90.00
_cell.angle_beta   90.00
_cell.angle_gamma   90.00
#
_symmetry.space_group_name_H-M   'P 1'
#
loop_
_entity.id
_entity.type
_entity.pdbx_description
1 polymer ?
#
loop_
_entity_poly.entity_id
_entity_poly.type
_entity_poly.pdbx_seq_one_letter_code
_entity_poly.pdbx_strand_id
1 'polypeptide(L)'
;MSIDANRHKDLPRDIQFDTEKGVDFVLNYSKAIENLCVNQFMHMFQSSWSDFADFEKIFVRIKNTISEYVMKHWKEDFMFGYQFLNGCNPVVIKKCTKIPEKFPVTDEMVNVSLERQMTLEEEIEAGNIYIVDYEVLEGITANCTDPCTLQYIAAPMCLLYKNAQKKIMPIAIQLGQTPGEDNPIFLPTDAKYDWLLAKIWVRSADFQYHQNITHLLRSHLITEVFAIAMYRQLPAVHPVYKLLMPHIRFTIAINTKAREQLICECGIFDKANATGGGGHVQLIQKGVKSLTFRSLCFPDIIKARGLDNKEELPTYFYRDDGYMVWEATKSFVSDVVHIYYTSDETLQEDEEIQAFIKDVCSFGMQDFDHCEFPKSLKTREDLSEYLTAIVFTASAQHAAVNFGQLYLGSYPDEHFTEKPVKEAMERFRTQLVEISLSIKTRNEGKKLPYYNMSPDKIPNSVAV
;
A
#
# COMPACT_ATOMS: atom_id res chain seq x y z
N MET A 1 -9.52 1.31 15.81
CA MET A 1 -10.92 1.68 16.09
C MET A 1 -11.51 2.36 14.86
N SER A 2 -12.82 2.24 14.59
CA SER A 2 -13.52 2.92 13.48
C SER A 2 -14.68 3.76 13.99
N ILE A 3 -15.38 4.48 13.11
CA ILE A 3 -16.55 5.27 13.48
C ILE A 3 -17.65 4.38 14.08
N ASP A 4 -18.40 4.90 15.06
CA ASP A 4 -19.56 4.23 15.66
C ASP A 4 -20.79 4.39 14.75
N ALA A 5 -20.76 3.74 13.59
CA ALA A 5 -21.86 3.69 12.64
C ALA A 5 -21.86 2.36 11.89
N ASN A 6 -23.04 1.71 11.84
CA ASN A 6 -23.19 0.41 11.17
C ASN A 6 -23.35 0.54 9.65
N ARG A 7 -23.95 1.63 9.17
CA ARG A 7 -24.22 1.88 7.74
C ARG A 7 -23.89 3.31 7.38
N HIS A 8 -23.66 3.55 6.08
CA HIS A 8 -23.33 4.88 5.57
C HIS A 8 -24.36 5.95 5.94
N LYS A 9 -25.66 5.63 5.87
CA LYS A 9 -26.74 6.56 6.21
C LYS A 9 -26.81 6.96 7.69
N ASP A 10 -26.18 6.18 8.56
CA ASP A 10 -26.15 6.44 10.00
C ASP A 10 -25.02 7.46 10.36
N LEU A 11 -24.16 7.81 9.39
CA LEU A 11 -23.12 8.83 9.56
C LEU A 11 -23.70 10.25 9.65
N PRO A 12 -23.09 11.17 10.42
CA PRO A 12 -23.35 12.60 10.32
C PRO A 12 -23.21 13.09 8.87
N ARG A 13 -24.10 14.00 8.44
CA ARG A 13 -24.16 14.43 7.04
C ARG A 13 -22.84 15.02 6.53
N ASP A 14 -22.10 15.71 7.39
CA ASP A 14 -20.81 16.36 7.07
C ASP A 14 -19.72 15.37 6.66
N ILE A 15 -19.85 14.10 7.03
CA ILE A 15 -18.88 13.04 6.70
C ILE A 15 -19.47 11.96 5.78
N GLN A 16 -20.66 12.19 5.21
CA GLN A 16 -21.22 11.35 4.16
C GLN A 16 -20.65 11.73 2.79
N PHE A 17 -20.91 10.89 1.78
CA PHE A 17 -20.71 11.29 0.40
C PHE A 17 -21.74 12.34 0.00
N ASP A 18 -21.35 13.21 -0.95
CA ASP A 18 -22.25 14.23 -1.53
C ASP A 18 -23.56 13.60 -2.03
N THR A 19 -23.46 12.41 -2.63
CA THR A 19 -24.60 11.58 -3.03
C THR A 19 -24.51 10.18 -2.42
N GLU A 20 -25.60 9.69 -1.83
CA GLU A 20 -25.66 8.41 -1.09
C GLU A 20 -25.29 7.18 -1.97
N LYS A 21 -25.55 7.26 -3.27
CA LYS A 21 -25.23 6.23 -4.28
C LYS A 21 -24.10 6.63 -5.24
N GLY A 22 -23.44 7.77 -5.04
CA GLY A 22 -22.35 8.22 -5.92
C GLY A 22 -21.12 7.33 -5.83
N VAL A 23 -20.84 6.83 -4.63
CA VAL A 23 -19.77 5.88 -4.34
C VAL A 23 -20.36 4.72 -3.54
N ASP A 24 -20.63 3.63 -4.23
CA ASP A 24 -21.30 2.44 -3.71
C ASP A 24 -20.67 1.19 -4.34
N PHE A 25 -20.17 0.26 -3.52
CA PHE A 25 -19.38 -0.87 -4.03
C PHE A 25 -20.22 -1.79 -4.90
N VAL A 26 -21.45 -2.09 -4.50
CA VAL A 26 -22.36 -2.96 -5.26
C VAL A 26 -22.66 -2.35 -6.63
N LEU A 27 -23.04 -1.07 -6.66
CA LEU A 27 -23.36 -0.38 -7.91
C LEU A 27 -22.14 -0.24 -8.81
N ASN A 28 -20.99 0.15 -8.26
CA ASN A 28 -19.77 0.39 -9.03
C ASN A 28 -19.21 -0.92 -9.60
N TYR A 29 -19.22 -2.01 -8.84
CA TYR A 29 -18.79 -3.32 -9.34
C TYR A 29 -19.74 -3.84 -10.42
N SER A 30 -21.06 -3.72 -10.23
CA SER A 30 -22.04 -4.16 -11.23
C SER A 30 -21.90 -3.38 -12.54
N LYS A 31 -21.77 -2.05 -12.46
CA LYS A 31 -21.51 -1.19 -13.62
C LYS A 31 -20.18 -1.51 -14.29
N ALA A 32 -19.12 -1.79 -13.52
CA ALA A 32 -17.83 -2.18 -14.08
C ALA A 32 -17.94 -3.50 -14.85
N ILE A 33 -18.62 -4.51 -14.30
CA ILE A 33 -18.87 -5.79 -14.97
C ILE A 33 -19.62 -5.60 -16.30
N GLU A 34 -20.62 -4.72 -16.32
CA GLU A 34 -21.37 -4.36 -17.52
C GLU A 34 -20.48 -3.62 -18.55
N ASN A 35 -19.76 -2.59 -18.11
CA ASN A 35 -18.88 -1.78 -18.98
C ASN A 35 -17.70 -2.60 -19.56
N LEU A 36 -17.24 -3.61 -18.84
CA LEU A 36 -16.18 -4.53 -19.28
C LEU A 36 -16.73 -5.68 -20.14
N CYS A 37 -18.06 -5.75 -20.36
CA CYS A 37 -18.75 -6.79 -21.12
C CYS A 37 -18.47 -8.21 -20.58
N VAL A 38 -18.38 -8.36 -19.25
CA VAL A 38 -18.12 -9.63 -18.55
C VAL A 38 -19.31 -10.13 -17.72
N ASN A 39 -20.47 -9.51 -17.89
CA ASN A 39 -21.73 -9.83 -17.20
C ASN A 39 -22.17 -11.29 -17.36
N GLN A 40 -21.88 -11.92 -18.51
CA GLN A 40 -22.18 -13.34 -18.72
C GLN A 40 -21.42 -14.29 -17.77
N PHE A 41 -20.32 -13.85 -17.17
CA PHE A 41 -19.49 -14.65 -16.27
C PHE A 41 -19.79 -14.43 -14.78
N MET A 42 -20.66 -13.46 -14.44
CA MET A 42 -20.88 -12.98 -13.06
C MET A 42 -21.34 -14.07 -12.07
N HIS A 43 -21.88 -15.19 -12.58
CA HIS A 43 -22.37 -16.30 -11.78
C HIS A 43 -21.69 -17.64 -12.11
N MET A 44 -20.64 -17.64 -12.94
CA MET A 44 -19.97 -18.86 -13.42
C MET A 44 -18.83 -19.31 -12.50
N PHE A 45 -19.08 -19.40 -11.19
CA PHE A 45 -18.05 -19.75 -10.19
C PHE A 45 -17.51 -21.18 -10.30
N GLN A 46 -18.21 -22.06 -11.02
CA GLN A 46 -17.86 -23.48 -11.20
C GLN A 46 -17.26 -23.77 -12.59
N SER A 47 -16.92 -22.74 -13.36
CA SER A 47 -16.40 -22.87 -14.72
C SER A 47 -14.98 -22.34 -14.80
N SER A 48 -14.03 -23.21 -15.11
CA SER A 48 -12.66 -22.82 -15.43
C SER A 48 -12.56 -22.32 -16.87
N TRP A 49 -11.65 -21.37 -17.11
CA TRP A 49 -11.17 -21.08 -18.47
C TRP A 49 -10.57 -22.34 -19.09
N SER A 50 -10.86 -22.61 -20.35
CA SER A 50 -10.35 -23.83 -21.01
C SER A 50 -8.83 -23.82 -21.19
N ASP A 51 -8.27 -22.63 -21.40
CA ASP A 51 -6.85 -22.35 -21.53
C ASP A 51 -6.58 -20.84 -21.31
N PHE A 52 -5.32 -20.42 -21.41
CA PHE A 52 -4.95 -19.00 -21.31
C PHE A 52 -5.55 -18.15 -22.44
N ALA A 53 -5.74 -18.71 -23.65
CA ALA A 53 -6.26 -17.97 -24.79
C ALA A 53 -7.75 -17.65 -24.63
N ASP A 54 -8.50 -18.45 -23.86
CA ASP A 54 -9.89 -18.19 -23.55
C ASP A 54 -10.08 -16.90 -22.73
N PHE A 55 -9.32 -16.74 -21.65
CA PHE A 55 -9.29 -15.50 -20.89
C PHE A 55 -8.70 -14.33 -21.69
N GLU A 56 -7.67 -14.59 -22.52
CA GLU A 56 -7.05 -13.56 -23.37
C GLU A 56 -8.07 -12.88 -24.30
N LYS A 57 -9.02 -13.62 -24.89
CA LYS A 57 -10.09 -13.05 -25.74
C LYS A 57 -10.94 -11.99 -25.05
N ILE A 58 -11.10 -12.10 -23.73
CA ILE A 58 -11.82 -11.14 -22.91
C ILE A 58 -10.89 -9.99 -22.56
N PHE A 59 -9.71 -10.32 -22.05
CA PHE A 59 -8.73 -9.35 -21.57
C PHE A 59 -8.31 -8.34 -22.66
N VAL A 60 -8.16 -8.76 -23.91
CA VAL A 60 -7.78 -7.86 -25.02
C VAL A 60 -8.78 -6.73 -25.28
N ARG A 61 -10.03 -6.87 -24.82
CA ARG A 61 -11.08 -5.84 -24.96
C ARG A 61 -11.00 -4.76 -23.88
N ILE A 62 -10.36 -5.06 -22.75
CA ILE A 62 -10.37 -4.23 -21.54
C ILE A 62 -8.97 -3.76 -21.12
N LYS A 63 -7.92 -4.20 -21.83
CA LYS A 63 -6.54 -3.86 -21.52
C LYS A 63 -6.23 -2.36 -21.70
N ASN A 64 -5.37 -1.86 -20.84
CA ASN A 64 -4.58 -0.64 -21.03
C ASN A 64 -3.10 -0.97 -21.32
N THR A 65 -2.28 0.05 -21.58
CA THR A 65 -0.86 -0.11 -21.92
C THR A 65 -0.05 -0.99 -20.97
N ILE A 66 -0.18 -0.77 -19.65
CA ILE A 66 0.58 -1.53 -18.63
C ILE A 66 0.07 -2.97 -18.56
N SER A 67 -1.25 -3.15 -18.54
CA SER A 67 -1.88 -4.46 -18.44
C SER A 67 -1.58 -5.33 -19.69
N GLU A 68 -1.48 -4.72 -20.87
CA GLU A 68 -1.04 -5.39 -22.09
C GLU A 68 0.42 -5.84 -22.00
N TYR A 69 1.29 -4.98 -21.46
CA TYR A 69 2.69 -5.34 -21.25
C TYR A 69 2.79 -6.54 -20.30
N VAL A 70 2.07 -6.51 -19.18
CA VAL A 70 2.03 -7.64 -18.22
C VAL A 70 1.54 -8.91 -18.91
N MET A 71 0.46 -8.87 -19.69
CA MET A 71 -0.03 -10.04 -20.43
C MET A 71 1.04 -10.68 -21.33
N LYS A 72 1.92 -9.86 -21.94
CA LYS A 72 3.02 -10.36 -22.80
C LYS A 72 4.21 -10.89 -22.00
N HIS A 73 4.46 -10.35 -20.80
CA HIS A 73 5.71 -10.54 -20.07
C HIS A 73 5.57 -11.19 -18.69
N TRP A 74 4.37 -11.57 -18.24
CA TRP A 74 4.12 -12.07 -16.87
C TRP A 74 4.87 -13.36 -16.52
N LYS A 75 5.29 -14.13 -17.53
CA LYS A 75 6.10 -15.35 -17.35
C LYS A 75 7.58 -15.05 -17.11
N GLU A 76 8.05 -13.84 -17.43
CA GLU A 76 9.44 -13.44 -17.31
C GLU A 76 9.81 -13.15 -15.85
N ASP A 77 10.96 -13.66 -15.41
CA ASP A 77 11.49 -13.46 -14.06
C ASP A 77 11.77 -11.99 -13.76
N PHE A 78 12.21 -11.23 -14.77
CA PHE A 78 12.40 -9.79 -14.63
C PHE A 78 11.08 -9.07 -14.33
N MET A 79 9.99 -9.41 -15.02
CA MET A 79 8.69 -8.78 -14.77
C MET A 79 8.13 -9.15 -13.40
N PHE A 80 8.39 -10.38 -12.94
CA PHE A 80 8.07 -10.82 -11.59
C PHE A 80 8.82 -9.98 -10.54
N GLY A 81 10.16 -9.88 -10.64
CA GLY A 81 10.97 -9.11 -9.70
C GLY A 81 10.73 -7.59 -9.76
N TYR A 82 10.47 -7.05 -10.95
CA TYR A 82 10.16 -5.63 -11.17
C TYR A 82 8.94 -5.16 -10.37
N GLN A 83 7.92 -6.00 -10.22
CA GLN A 83 6.70 -5.66 -9.48
C GLN A 83 6.94 -5.41 -7.99
N PHE A 84 7.98 -5.99 -7.39
CA PHE A 84 8.32 -5.72 -5.99
C PHE A 84 8.90 -4.33 -5.77
N LEU A 85 9.39 -3.67 -6.82
CA LEU A 85 9.89 -2.30 -6.78
C LEU A 85 8.88 -1.28 -7.31
N ASN A 86 8.13 -1.64 -8.36
CA ASN A 86 7.34 -0.67 -9.14
C ASN A 86 5.94 -1.19 -9.50
N GLY A 87 5.51 -2.30 -8.91
CA GLY A 87 4.17 -2.87 -9.10
C GLY A 87 3.13 -2.20 -8.21
N CYS A 88 2.03 -2.90 -7.97
CA CYS A 88 0.94 -2.40 -7.12
C CYS A 88 1.23 -2.50 -5.61
N ASN A 89 2.20 -3.35 -5.21
CA ASN A 89 2.57 -3.55 -3.81
C ASN A 89 4.10 -3.43 -3.58
N PRO A 90 4.72 -2.28 -3.87
CA PRO A 90 6.17 -2.10 -3.83
C PRO A 90 6.71 -1.91 -2.39
N VAL A 91 6.11 -2.57 -1.40
CA VAL A 91 6.39 -2.31 0.03
C VAL A 91 6.92 -3.53 0.80
N VAL A 92 6.98 -4.70 0.17
CA VAL A 92 7.27 -5.97 0.85
C VAL A 92 8.72 -6.45 0.73
N ILE A 93 9.41 -6.06 -0.34
CA ILE A 93 10.82 -6.43 -0.53
C ILE A 93 11.71 -5.74 0.50
N LYS A 94 12.70 -6.48 1.01
CA LYS A 94 13.76 -5.98 1.89
C LYS A 94 15.11 -6.57 1.49
N LYS A 95 16.19 -5.86 1.81
CA LYS A 95 17.56 -6.36 1.68
C LYS A 95 17.74 -7.56 2.61
N CYS A 96 18.32 -8.64 2.10
CA CYS A 96 18.58 -9.84 2.89
C CYS A 96 20.00 -9.74 3.46
N THR A 97 20.12 -9.70 4.78
CA THR A 97 21.42 -9.69 5.49
C THR A 97 21.80 -11.06 6.04
N LYS A 98 20.82 -11.98 6.14
CA LYS A 98 20.99 -13.38 6.53
C LYS A 98 19.80 -14.18 6.00
N ILE A 99 20.04 -15.35 5.40
CA ILE A 99 18.97 -16.27 5.01
C ILE A 99 18.26 -16.79 6.28
N PRO A 100 16.92 -16.74 6.35
CA PRO A 100 16.18 -17.34 7.47
C PRO A 100 16.42 -18.85 7.58
N GLU A 101 16.59 -19.39 8.79
CA GLU A 101 16.80 -20.84 9.01
C GLU A 101 15.65 -21.70 8.48
N LYS A 102 14.44 -21.14 8.45
CA LYS A 102 13.23 -21.74 7.86
C LYS A 102 13.23 -21.79 6.32
N PHE A 103 14.24 -21.23 5.67
CA PHE A 103 14.40 -21.20 4.21
C PHE A 103 15.80 -21.71 3.83
N PRO A 104 16.05 -23.03 3.87
CA PRO A 104 17.37 -23.63 3.73
C PRO A 104 17.89 -23.64 2.27
N VAL A 105 17.95 -22.47 1.65
CA VAL A 105 18.58 -22.26 0.34
C VAL A 105 20.09 -22.40 0.51
N THR A 106 20.72 -23.17 -0.38
CA THR A 106 22.16 -23.40 -0.39
C THR A 106 22.83 -22.72 -1.59
N ASP A 107 24.14 -22.53 -1.53
CA ASP A 107 24.94 -22.03 -2.65
C ASP A 107 24.74 -22.88 -3.92
N GLU A 108 24.78 -24.21 -3.79
CA GLU A 108 24.62 -25.15 -4.90
C GLU A 108 23.28 -24.97 -5.64
N MET A 109 22.21 -24.68 -4.90
CA MET A 109 20.88 -24.48 -5.48
C MET A 109 20.79 -23.24 -6.37
N VAL A 110 21.51 -22.17 -6.03
CA VAL A 110 21.35 -20.86 -6.69
C VAL A 110 22.55 -20.43 -7.51
N ASN A 111 23.65 -21.18 -7.51
CA ASN A 111 24.90 -20.82 -8.19
C ASN A 111 24.71 -20.44 -9.67
N VAL A 112 23.80 -21.12 -10.38
CA VAL A 112 23.44 -20.89 -11.78
C VAL A 112 22.79 -19.52 -12.01
N SER A 113 22.22 -18.93 -10.97
CA SER A 113 21.60 -17.61 -11.00
C SER A 113 22.55 -16.49 -10.59
N LEU A 114 23.69 -16.80 -9.96
CA LEU A 114 24.67 -15.82 -9.50
C LEU A 114 25.64 -15.47 -10.64
N GLU A 115 25.79 -14.19 -10.94
CA GLU A 115 26.50 -13.71 -12.13
C GLU A 115 27.95 -13.25 -11.84
N ARG A 116 28.38 -13.24 -10.56
CA ARG A 116 29.65 -12.61 -10.13
C ARG A 116 30.75 -13.57 -9.69
N GLN A 117 30.56 -14.88 -9.82
CA GLN A 117 31.50 -15.89 -9.28
C GLN A 117 31.71 -15.74 -7.77
N MET A 118 30.66 -15.32 -7.08
CA MET A 118 30.59 -15.17 -5.64
C MET A 118 29.64 -16.25 -5.12
N THR A 119 29.92 -16.75 -3.93
CA THR A 119 29.00 -17.61 -3.17
C THR A 119 27.74 -16.84 -2.79
N LEU A 120 26.68 -17.56 -2.40
CA LEU A 120 25.46 -16.94 -1.88
C LEU A 120 25.75 -16.03 -0.67
N GLU A 121 26.60 -16.45 0.25
CA GLU A 121 27.02 -15.67 1.41
C GLU A 121 27.75 -14.38 1.00
N GLU A 122 28.69 -14.46 0.05
CA GLU A 122 29.40 -13.28 -0.45
C GLU A 122 28.45 -12.31 -1.17
N GLU A 123 27.44 -12.80 -1.92
CA GLU A 123 26.43 -11.94 -2.56
C GLU A 123 25.49 -11.28 -1.53
N ILE A 124 25.23 -11.93 -0.38
CA ILE A 124 24.52 -11.33 0.76
C ILE A 124 25.35 -10.20 1.36
N GLU A 125 26.63 -10.45 1.67
CA GLU A 125 27.55 -9.46 2.23
C GLU A 125 27.74 -8.25 1.30
N ALA A 126 27.80 -8.49 -0.02
CA ALA A 126 27.85 -7.44 -1.03
C ALA A 126 26.51 -6.70 -1.24
N GLY A 127 25.43 -7.12 -0.56
CA GLY A 127 24.14 -6.46 -0.62
C GLY A 127 23.38 -6.67 -1.93
N ASN A 128 23.61 -7.81 -2.59
CA ASN A 128 22.97 -8.16 -3.85
C ASN A 128 21.78 -9.11 -3.67
N ILE A 129 21.52 -9.61 -2.46
CA ILE A 129 20.41 -10.51 -2.16
C ILE A 129 19.29 -9.77 -1.41
N TYR A 130 18.05 -10.07 -1.80
CA TYR A 130 16.82 -9.50 -1.28
C TYR A 130 15.86 -10.63 -0.96
N ILE A 131 14.89 -10.36 -0.08
CA ILE A 131 13.90 -11.35 0.33
C ILE A 131 12.53 -10.71 0.45
N VAL A 132 11.50 -11.48 0.09
CA VAL A 132 10.11 -11.23 0.43
C VAL A 132 9.63 -12.41 1.26
N ASP A 133 9.07 -12.15 2.44
CA ASP A 133 8.58 -13.18 3.37
C ASP A 133 7.12 -12.90 3.73
N TYR A 134 6.21 -13.80 3.35
CA TYR A 134 4.79 -13.73 3.64
C TYR A 134 4.37 -14.53 4.87
N GLU A 135 5.24 -14.69 5.86
CA GLU A 135 4.96 -15.34 7.15
C GLU A 135 3.64 -14.89 7.80
N VAL A 136 3.22 -13.64 7.59
CA VAL A 136 1.94 -13.14 8.12
C VAL A 136 0.72 -13.93 7.62
N LEU A 137 0.82 -14.58 6.45
CA LEU A 137 -0.22 -15.43 5.86
C LEU A 137 -0.26 -16.85 6.45
N GLU A 138 0.77 -17.27 7.20
CA GLU A 138 0.83 -18.60 7.80
C GLU A 138 -0.36 -18.83 8.74
N GLY A 139 -1.07 -19.94 8.59
CA GLY A 139 -2.24 -20.26 9.42
C GLY A 139 -3.45 -19.33 9.23
N ILE A 140 -3.49 -18.50 8.19
CA ILE A 140 -4.72 -17.78 7.82
C ILE A 140 -5.72 -18.76 7.23
N THR A 141 -6.97 -18.68 7.69
CA THR A 141 -8.06 -19.54 7.21
C THR A 141 -8.42 -19.17 5.79
N ALA A 142 -8.39 -20.15 4.88
CA ALA A 142 -8.85 -19.97 3.51
C ALA A 142 -10.38 -19.89 3.42
N ASN A 143 -10.87 -19.19 2.40
CA ASN A 143 -12.28 -18.96 2.18
C ASN A 143 -13.03 -20.27 1.90
N CYS A 144 -14.01 -20.57 2.75
CA CYS A 144 -14.86 -21.75 2.66
C CYS A 144 -16.35 -21.40 2.48
N THR A 145 -16.66 -20.17 2.06
CA THR A 145 -18.05 -19.70 1.87
C THR A 145 -18.76 -20.37 0.69
N ASP A 146 -18.01 -20.87 -0.30
CA ASP A 146 -18.51 -21.72 -1.37
C ASP A 146 -18.15 -23.20 -1.09
N PRO A 147 -19.12 -24.05 -0.69
CA PRO A 147 -18.85 -25.45 -0.38
C PRO A 147 -18.48 -26.27 -1.63
N CYS A 148 -18.73 -25.77 -2.83
CA CYS A 148 -18.39 -26.44 -4.09
C CYS A 148 -16.95 -26.14 -4.54
N THR A 149 -16.28 -25.15 -3.95
CA THR A 149 -14.94 -24.71 -4.36
C THR A 149 -14.00 -24.61 -3.16
N LEU A 150 -13.07 -25.56 -3.04
CA LEU A 150 -11.98 -25.43 -2.07
C LEU A 150 -11.00 -24.35 -2.52
N GLN A 151 -10.78 -23.34 -1.66
CA GLN A 151 -9.78 -22.29 -1.86
C GLN A 151 -8.58 -22.50 -0.93
N TYR A 152 -7.45 -21.92 -1.30
CA TYR A 152 -6.16 -22.18 -0.67
C TYR A 152 -5.35 -20.88 -0.54
N ILE A 153 -4.52 -20.81 0.50
CA ILE A 153 -3.59 -19.71 0.77
C ILE A 153 -2.21 -20.34 1.00
N ALA A 154 -1.16 -19.71 0.45
CA ALA A 154 0.22 -20.04 0.73
C ALA A 154 0.87 -18.90 1.54
N ALA A 155 1.96 -19.21 2.25
CA ALA A 155 2.77 -18.23 2.98
C ALA A 155 4.23 -18.29 2.49
N PRO A 156 4.49 -17.85 1.25
CA PRO A 156 5.78 -18.11 0.62
C PRO A 156 6.91 -17.21 1.13
N MET A 157 8.13 -17.72 0.98
CA MET A 157 9.37 -16.93 0.99
C MET A 157 9.97 -16.94 -0.40
N CYS A 158 10.41 -15.76 -0.88
CA CYS A 158 11.04 -15.59 -2.18
C CYS A 158 12.38 -14.88 -2.02
N LEU A 159 13.45 -15.54 -2.45
CA LEU A 159 14.79 -14.98 -2.50
C LEU A 159 15.01 -14.36 -3.88
N LEU A 160 15.54 -13.14 -3.91
CA LEU A 160 15.79 -12.40 -5.14
C LEU A 160 17.23 -11.89 -5.19
N TYR A 161 17.76 -11.80 -6.41
CA TYR A 161 19.11 -11.42 -6.72
C TYR A 161 19.13 -10.15 -7.57
N LYS A 162 19.99 -9.19 -7.20
CA LYS A 162 20.35 -8.04 -8.03
C LYS A 162 21.46 -8.43 -8.98
N ASN A 163 21.08 -8.67 -10.22
CA ASN A 163 21.98 -9.12 -11.26
C ASN A 163 22.95 -8.02 -11.74
N ALA A 164 23.88 -8.32 -12.64
CA ALA A 164 24.90 -7.38 -13.13
C ALA A 164 24.29 -6.16 -13.85
N GLN A 165 23.09 -6.28 -14.41
CA GLN A 165 22.34 -5.16 -15.00
C GLN A 165 21.44 -4.45 -13.99
N LYS A 166 21.63 -4.68 -12.69
CA LYS A 166 20.87 -4.09 -11.57
C LYS A 166 19.37 -4.39 -11.63
N LYS A 167 18.99 -5.54 -12.20
CA LYS A 167 17.62 -6.04 -12.19
C LYS A 167 17.44 -7.01 -11.02
N ILE A 168 16.27 -6.96 -10.39
CA ILE A 168 15.88 -7.91 -9.35
C ILE A 168 15.27 -9.14 -10.03
N MET A 169 15.88 -10.30 -9.80
CA MET A 169 15.52 -11.59 -10.38
C MET A 169 15.20 -12.59 -9.26
N PRO A 170 14.06 -13.29 -9.27
CA PRO A 170 13.80 -14.39 -8.34
C PRO A 170 14.77 -15.56 -8.57
N ILE A 171 15.35 -16.10 -7.50
CA ILE A 171 16.32 -17.21 -7.56
C ILE A 171 15.91 -18.44 -6.73
N ALA A 172 15.01 -18.28 -5.76
CA ALA A 172 14.44 -19.40 -5.00
C ALA A 172 13.07 -19.02 -4.42
N ILE A 173 12.14 -20.00 -4.37
CA ILE A 173 10.81 -19.83 -3.77
C ILE A 173 10.48 -21.07 -2.93
N GLN A 174 10.12 -20.86 -1.65
CA GLN A 174 9.51 -21.89 -0.80
C GLN A 174 8.06 -21.46 -0.51
N LEU A 175 7.07 -22.34 -0.68
CA LEU A 175 5.65 -21.95 -0.64
C LEU A 175 5.02 -21.93 0.76
N GLY A 176 5.56 -22.73 1.68
CA GLY A 176 5.21 -22.71 3.11
C GLY A 176 6.35 -22.23 4.00
N GLN A 177 6.02 -21.93 5.26
CA GLN A 177 6.99 -21.44 6.24
C GLN A 177 7.83 -22.53 6.90
N THR A 178 7.37 -23.79 6.90
CA THR A 178 8.12 -24.92 7.48
C THR A 178 8.78 -25.74 6.37
N PRO A 179 10.12 -25.85 6.33
CA PRO A 179 10.80 -26.64 5.30
C PRO A 179 10.54 -28.14 5.50
N GLY A 180 10.53 -28.90 4.41
CA GLY A 180 10.33 -30.34 4.43
C GLY A 180 10.16 -30.92 3.03
N GLU A 181 10.09 -32.25 2.91
CA GLU A 181 9.93 -32.93 1.61
C GLU A 181 8.67 -32.49 0.86
N ASP A 182 7.58 -32.20 1.59
CA ASP A 182 6.30 -31.74 1.04
C ASP A 182 6.25 -30.21 0.78
N ASN A 183 7.32 -29.47 1.10
CA ASN A 183 7.45 -28.04 0.86
C ASN A 183 8.81 -27.74 0.19
N PRO A 184 8.98 -28.13 -1.08
CA PRO A 184 10.22 -27.96 -1.79
C PRO A 184 10.57 -26.50 -2.01
N ILE A 185 11.86 -26.24 -2.21
CA ILE A 185 12.36 -24.95 -2.69
C ILE A 185 12.42 -25.03 -4.22
N PHE A 186 11.54 -24.28 -4.87
CA PHE A 186 11.49 -24.17 -6.32
C PHE A 186 12.55 -23.20 -6.82
N LEU A 187 13.17 -23.56 -7.94
CA LEU A 187 14.28 -22.83 -8.57
C LEU A 187 13.94 -22.47 -10.02
N PRO A 188 14.57 -21.43 -10.59
CA PRO A 188 14.39 -21.07 -12.00
C PRO A 188 14.86 -22.16 -12.98
N THR A 189 15.66 -23.13 -12.51
CA THR A 189 16.13 -24.30 -13.28
C THR A 189 15.17 -25.48 -13.28
N ASP A 190 14.10 -25.43 -12.48
CA ASP A 190 13.12 -26.51 -12.42
C ASP A 190 12.30 -26.60 -13.71
N ALA A 191 11.43 -27.59 -13.79
CA ALA A 191 10.54 -27.72 -14.93
C ALA A 191 9.72 -26.41 -15.11
N LYS A 192 9.49 -26.05 -16.37
CA LYS A 192 8.86 -24.78 -16.76
C LYS A 192 7.61 -24.42 -15.94
N TYR A 193 6.76 -25.39 -15.65
CA TYR A 193 5.50 -25.15 -14.94
C TYR A 193 5.65 -25.20 -13.41
N ASP A 194 6.66 -25.87 -12.88
CA ASP A 194 6.94 -25.88 -11.43
C ASP A 194 7.38 -24.47 -11.01
N TRP A 195 8.36 -23.90 -11.72
CA TRP A 195 8.81 -22.53 -11.48
C TRP A 195 7.73 -21.49 -11.74
N LEU A 196 6.95 -21.66 -12.83
CA LEU A 196 5.88 -20.73 -13.14
C LEU A 196 4.78 -20.76 -12.06
N LEU A 197 4.39 -21.94 -11.58
CA LEU A 197 3.37 -22.09 -10.55
C LEU A 197 3.84 -21.54 -9.20
N ALA A 198 5.11 -21.78 -8.82
CA ALA A 198 5.69 -21.19 -7.62
C ALA A 198 5.61 -19.65 -7.63
N LYS A 199 5.95 -19.03 -8.77
CA LYS A 199 5.78 -17.56 -8.96
C LYS A 199 4.31 -17.13 -8.89
N ILE A 200 3.37 -17.87 -9.48
CA ILE A 200 1.93 -17.56 -9.40
C ILE A 200 1.47 -17.55 -7.93
N TRP A 201 1.90 -18.52 -7.12
CA TRP A 201 1.59 -18.55 -5.69
C TRP A 201 2.15 -17.35 -4.93
N VAL A 202 3.38 -16.92 -5.23
CA VAL A 202 3.93 -15.69 -4.66
C VAL A 202 3.12 -14.46 -5.08
N ARG A 203 2.68 -14.36 -6.34
CA ARG A 203 1.82 -13.27 -6.79
C ARG A 203 0.44 -13.29 -6.11
N SER A 204 -0.11 -14.48 -5.85
CA SER A 204 -1.36 -14.65 -5.10
C SER A 204 -1.18 -14.17 -3.64
N ALA A 205 -0.11 -14.59 -2.97
CA ALA A 205 0.22 -14.12 -1.62
C ALA A 205 0.44 -12.60 -1.55
N ASP A 206 1.17 -12.03 -2.51
CA ASP A 206 1.35 -10.57 -2.65
C ASP A 206 0.01 -9.85 -2.77
N PHE A 207 -0.92 -10.39 -3.55
CA PHE A 207 -2.27 -9.82 -3.69
C PHE A 207 -3.05 -9.88 -2.37
N GLN A 208 -3.03 -11.01 -1.64
CA GLN A 208 -3.69 -11.10 -0.34
C GLN A 208 -3.11 -10.11 0.68
N TYR A 209 -1.77 -9.97 0.71
CA TYR A 209 -1.08 -9.01 1.57
C TYR A 209 -1.41 -7.57 1.16
N HIS A 210 -1.36 -7.28 -0.14
CA HIS A 210 -1.65 -5.96 -0.71
C HIS A 210 -3.04 -5.48 -0.34
N GLN A 211 -4.08 -6.26 -0.63
CA GLN A 211 -5.46 -5.85 -0.41
C GLN A 211 -5.77 -5.63 1.08
N ASN A 212 -5.31 -6.52 1.95
CA ASN A 212 -5.70 -6.52 3.35
C ASN A 212 -4.79 -5.66 4.24
N ILE A 213 -3.47 -5.74 4.03
CA ILE A 213 -2.49 -5.04 4.88
C ILE A 213 -2.11 -3.71 4.24
N THR A 214 -1.51 -3.72 3.05
CA THR A 214 -0.98 -2.49 2.45
C THR A 214 -2.10 -1.48 2.14
N HIS A 215 -3.20 -1.95 1.56
CA HIS A 215 -4.31 -1.12 1.13
C HIS A 215 -5.29 -0.88 2.30
N LEU A 216 -6.05 -1.89 2.71
CA LEU A 216 -7.09 -1.69 3.73
C LEU A 216 -6.54 -1.22 5.08
N LEU A 217 -5.65 -1.97 5.73
CA LEU A 217 -5.15 -1.60 7.06
C LEU A 217 -4.31 -0.31 7.03
N ARG A 218 -3.27 -0.27 6.19
CA ARG A 218 -2.20 0.75 6.25
C ARG A 218 -2.48 2.01 5.43
N SER A 219 -3.62 2.10 4.74
CA SER A 219 -4.07 3.36 4.15
C SER A 219 -5.50 3.71 4.60
N HIS A 220 -6.49 2.83 4.40
CA HIS A 220 -7.88 3.14 4.75
C HIS A 220 -8.12 3.24 6.26
N LEU A 221 -7.85 2.18 7.02
CA LEU A 221 -8.21 2.11 8.44
C LEU A 221 -7.39 3.08 9.28
N ILE A 222 -6.09 3.21 8.99
CA ILE A 222 -5.24 4.15 9.73
C ILE A 222 -5.60 5.62 9.44
N THR A 223 -5.96 5.96 8.20
CA THR A 223 -6.45 7.33 7.88
C THR A 223 -7.78 7.62 8.57
N GLU A 224 -8.66 6.62 8.71
CA GLU A 224 -9.91 6.76 9.46
C GLU A 224 -9.66 7.03 10.94
N VAL A 225 -8.66 6.39 11.56
CA VAL A 225 -8.26 6.68 12.94
C VAL A 225 -7.87 8.16 13.09
N PHE A 226 -7.03 8.69 12.20
CA PHE A 226 -6.66 10.11 12.22
C PHE A 226 -7.86 11.02 12.00
N ALA A 227 -8.75 10.67 11.06
CA ALA A 227 -9.95 11.45 10.77
C ALA A 227 -10.88 11.55 11.99
N ILE A 228 -11.14 10.44 12.68
CA ILE A 228 -12.01 10.41 13.86
C ILE A 228 -11.43 11.24 15.00
N ALA A 229 -10.13 11.07 15.29
CA ALA A 229 -9.46 11.86 16.32
C ALA A 229 -9.49 13.36 15.99
N MET A 230 -9.26 13.73 14.71
CA MET A 230 -9.32 15.12 14.26
C MET A 230 -10.71 15.71 14.48
N TYR A 231 -11.79 15.02 14.06
CA TYR A 231 -13.16 15.49 14.29
C TYR A 231 -13.56 15.59 15.76
N ARG A 232 -12.98 14.75 16.63
CA ARG A 232 -13.31 14.72 18.07
C ARG A 232 -12.60 15.79 18.87
N GLN A 233 -11.34 16.10 18.51
CA GLN A 233 -10.45 16.88 19.37
C GLN A 233 -10.09 18.26 18.80
N LEU A 234 -10.17 18.46 17.49
CA LEU A 234 -9.78 19.72 16.85
C LEU A 234 -11.01 20.49 16.35
N PRO A 235 -11.29 21.70 16.87
CA PRO A 235 -12.39 22.51 16.36
C PRO A 235 -12.09 23.02 14.95
N ALA A 236 -13.13 23.39 14.20
CA ALA A 236 -13.00 23.81 12.79
C ALA A 236 -12.12 25.05 12.56
N VAL A 237 -11.88 25.83 13.61
CA VAL A 237 -10.99 27.01 13.60
C VAL A 237 -9.52 26.64 13.78
N HIS A 238 -9.21 25.46 14.34
CA HIS A 238 -7.85 25.02 14.63
C HIS A 238 -7.03 24.87 13.33
N PRO A 239 -5.78 25.36 13.26
CA PRO A 239 -4.97 25.30 12.05
C PRO A 239 -4.73 23.87 11.56
N VAL A 240 -4.52 22.92 12.47
CA VAL A 240 -4.35 21.49 12.11
C VAL A 240 -5.65 20.89 11.56
N TYR A 241 -6.83 21.30 12.03
CA TYR A 241 -8.10 20.88 11.42
C TYR A 241 -8.15 21.38 9.97
N LYS A 242 -7.92 22.68 9.76
CA LYS A 242 -7.92 23.29 8.41
C LYS A 242 -6.92 22.62 7.46
N LEU A 243 -5.76 22.21 7.97
CA LEU A 243 -4.74 21.48 7.21
C LEU A 243 -5.20 20.06 6.85
N LEU A 244 -5.75 19.30 7.79
CA LEU A 244 -6.05 17.87 7.60
C LEU A 244 -7.38 17.60 6.91
N MET A 245 -8.35 18.52 7.01
CA MET A 245 -9.70 18.34 6.44
C MET A 245 -9.72 17.89 4.97
N PRO A 246 -8.96 18.50 4.05
CA PRO A 246 -8.92 18.05 2.66
C PRO A 246 -8.38 16.62 2.49
N HIS A 247 -7.55 16.17 3.43
CA HIS A 247 -6.86 14.87 3.39
C HIS A 247 -7.64 13.73 4.05
N ILE A 248 -8.70 14.03 4.79
CA ILE A 248 -9.58 13.01 5.39
C ILE A 248 -10.94 12.95 4.71
N ARG A 249 -11.17 13.78 3.69
CA ARG A 249 -12.46 13.90 2.99
C ARG A 249 -12.90 12.53 2.48
N PHE A 250 -14.09 12.13 2.87
CA PHE A 250 -14.73 10.85 2.55
C PHE A 250 -14.10 9.56 3.09
N THR A 251 -12.97 9.61 3.80
CA THR A 251 -12.34 8.40 4.37
C THR A 251 -13.30 7.60 5.25
N ILE A 252 -14.01 8.27 6.17
CA ILE A 252 -14.98 7.61 7.06
C ILE A 252 -16.16 7.05 6.24
N ALA A 253 -16.63 7.77 5.21
CA ALA A 253 -17.72 7.32 4.35
C ALA A 253 -17.37 6.05 3.56
N ILE A 254 -16.23 6.05 2.86
CA ILE A 254 -15.81 4.90 2.04
C ILE A 254 -15.55 3.67 2.91
N ASN A 255 -14.92 3.84 4.08
CA ASN A 255 -14.67 2.73 4.99
C ASN A 255 -15.96 2.18 5.61
N THR A 256 -16.93 3.04 5.88
CA THR A 256 -18.25 2.59 6.35
C THR A 256 -18.98 1.81 5.27
N LYS A 257 -18.96 2.26 4.01
CA LYS A 257 -19.48 1.49 2.86
C LYS A 257 -18.75 0.16 2.69
N ALA A 258 -17.42 0.13 2.89
CA ALA A 258 -16.65 -1.09 2.79
C ALA A 258 -17.05 -2.09 3.88
N ARG A 259 -17.19 -1.64 5.14
CA ARG A 259 -17.73 -2.46 6.23
C ARG A 259 -19.17 -2.92 6.00
N GLU A 260 -19.98 -2.12 5.30
CA GLU A 260 -21.37 -2.44 5.02
C GLU A 260 -21.54 -3.45 3.86
N GLN A 261 -20.68 -3.39 2.84
CA GLN A 261 -20.93 -4.06 1.54
C GLN A 261 -19.77 -4.93 1.02
N LEU A 262 -18.53 -4.59 1.36
CA LEU A 262 -17.33 -5.22 0.78
C LEU A 262 -16.77 -6.31 1.69
N ILE A 263 -16.37 -5.95 2.90
CA ILE A 263 -15.64 -6.80 3.86
C ILE A 263 -16.52 -7.30 5.02
N CYS A 264 -17.83 -7.06 4.97
CA CYS A 264 -18.78 -7.70 5.87
C CYS A 264 -18.85 -9.21 5.60
N GLU A 265 -19.40 -9.94 6.58
CA GLU A 265 -19.81 -11.32 6.38
C GLU A 265 -20.74 -11.44 5.16
N CYS A 266 -20.43 -12.35 4.23
CA CYS A 266 -21.13 -12.52 2.96
C CYS A 266 -21.04 -11.32 2.00
N GLY A 267 -20.08 -10.41 2.21
CA GLY A 267 -19.82 -9.25 1.37
C GLY A 267 -19.25 -9.60 0.00
N ILE A 268 -19.00 -8.58 -0.83
CA ILE A 268 -18.42 -8.75 -2.18
C ILE A 268 -17.05 -9.42 -2.12
N PHE A 269 -16.26 -9.14 -1.08
CA PHE A 269 -14.90 -9.67 -0.95
C PHE A 269 -14.88 -11.21 -0.88
N ASP A 270 -15.90 -11.83 -0.29
CA ASP A 270 -16.00 -13.28 -0.17
C ASP A 270 -16.20 -14.01 -1.50
N LYS A 271 -16.59 -13.30 -2.57
CA LYS A 271 -16.91 -13.91 -3.88
C LYS A 271 -15.70 -14.33 -4.70
N ALA A 272 -14.53 -13.70 -4.49
CA ALA A 272 -13.37 -13.89 -5.37
C ALA A 272 -12.02 -13.93 -4.63
N ASN A 273 -11.99 -13.71 -3.31
CA ASN A 273 -10.75 -13.65 -2.55
C ASN A 273 -10.57 -14.89 -1.67
N ALA A 274 -9.40 -15.51 -1.74
CA ALA A 274 -9.05 -16.68 -0.93
C ALA A 274 -8.99 -16.38 0.57
N THR A 275 -8.86 -15.11 0.97
CA THR A 275 -8.95 -14.65 2.36
C THR A 275 -10.37 -14.24 2.78
N GLY A 276 -11.37 -14.38 1.92
CA GLY A 276 -12.79 -14.20 2.29
C GLY A 276 -13.25 -15.14 3.40
N GLY A 277 -14.43 -14.89 3.98
CA GLY A 277 -15.01 -15.72 5.03
C GLY A 277 -14.33 -15.59 6.40
N GLY A 278 -13.56 -14.52 6.61
CA GLY A 278 -12.92 -14.20 7.90
C GLY A 278 -11.40 -14.30 7.92
N GLY A 279 -10.76 -14.92 6.92
CA GLY A 279 -9.30 -14.97 6.82
C GLY A 279 -8.63 -13.58 6.76
N HIS A 280 -9.26 -12.64 6.05
CA HIS A 280 -8.84 -11.25 5.97
C HIS A 280 -8.87 -10.54 7.33
N VAL A 281 -9.85 -10.86 8.19
CA VAL A 281 -9.92 -10.32 9.56
C VAL A 281 -8.74 -10.83 10.39
N GLN A 282 -8.44 -12.13 10.32
CA GLN A 282 -7.25 -12.71 10.98
C GLN A 282 -5.96 -12.06 10.47
N LEU A 283 -5.87 -11.81 9.16
CA LEU A 283 -4.72 -11.18 8.54
C LEU A 283 -4.54 -9.73 9.00
N ILE A 284 -5.61 -8.95 9.09
CA ILE A 284 -5.59 -7.59 9.65
C ILE A 284 -5.18 -7.61 11.11
N GLN A 285 -5.72 -8.53 11.92
CA GLN A 285 -5.33 -8.68 13.34
C GLN A 285 -3.83 -8.98 13.51
N LYS A 286 -3.25 -9.80 12.63
CA LYS A 286 -1.79 -10.00 12.59
C LYS A 286 -1.05 -8.76 12.11
N GLY A 287 -1.53 -8.11 11.05
CA GLY A 287 -0.93 -6.90 10.47
C GLY A 287 -0.89 -5.70 11.42
N VAL A 288 -1.87 -5.56 12.31
CA VAL A 288 -1.88 -4.49 13.33
C VAL A 288 -0.66 -4.60 14.25
N LYS A 289 -0.17 -5.82 14.52
CA LYS A 289 1.00 -6.02 15.39
C LYS A 289 2.31 -5.47 14.83
N SER A 290 2.38 -5.23 13.51
CA SER A 290 3.53 -4.60 12.84
C SER A 290 3.27 -3.14 12.44
N LEU A 291 2.11 -2.59 12.82
CA LEU A 291 1.80 -1.19 12.57
C LEU A 291 2.39 -0.31 13.66
N THR A 292 3.53 0.30 13.35
CA THR A 292 4.12 1.34 14.19
C THR A 292 3.97 2.73 13.58
N PHE A 293 4.04 3.80 14.39
CA PHE A 293 4.06 5.15 13.83
C PHE A 293 5.22 5.35 12.85
N ARG A 294 6.42 4.86 13.20
CA ARG A 294 7.61 4.91 12.33
C ARG A 294 7.41 4.17 11.01
N SER A 295 6.59 3.12 11.01
CA SER A 295 6.25 2.39 9.79
C SER A 295 5.30 3.14 8.84
N LEU A 296 4.75 4.29 9.26
CA LEU A 296 4.04 5.26 8.41
C LEU A 296 4.97 6.37 7.89
N CYS A 297 6.13 6.58 8.51
CA CYS A 297 7.13 7.53 8.06
C CYS A 297 7.88 6.96 6.85
N PHE A 298 7.70 7.58 5.68
CA PHE A 298 8.20 7.02 4.41
C PHE A 298 9.74 6.80 4.41
N PRO A 299 10.58 7.76 4.83
CA PRO A 299 12.02 7.55 4.92
C PRO A 299 12.39 6.38 5.85
N ASP A 300 11.72 6.28 6.99
CA ASP A 300 12.01 5.26 8.00
C ASP A 300 11.69 3.86 7.48
N ILE A 301 10.55 3.66 6.79
CA ILE A 301 10.17 2.34 6.27
C ILE A 301 11.01 1.92 5.05
N ILE A 302 11.55 2.86 4.27
CA ILE A 302 12.50 2.54 3.19
C ILE A 302 13.84 2.10 3.80
N LYS A 303 14.35 2.86 4.78
CA LYS A 303 15.60 2.56 5.47
C LYS A 303 15.53 1.27 6.28
N ALA A 304 14.42 1.01 6.97
CA ALA A 304 14.21 -0.22 7.74
C ALA A 304 14.25 -1.48 6.85
N ARG A 305 13.95 -1.34 5.56
CA ARG A 305 14.07 -2.42 4.56
C ARG A 305 15.45 -2.47 3.89
N GLY A 306 16.36 -1.56 4.21
CA GLY A 306 17.70 -1.45 3.64
C GLY A 306 17.70 -0.99 2.18
N LEU A 307 16.74 -0.16 1.78
CA LEU A 307 16.51 0.22 0.37
C LEU A 307 16.71 1.72 0.10
N ASP A 308 17.18 2.49 1.08
CA ASP A 308 17.38 3.95 1.00
C ASP A 308 18.53 4.37 0.08
N ASN A 309 19.45 3.46 -0.26
CA ASN A 309 20.53 3.75 -1.20
C ASN A 309 20.06 3.71 -2.67
N LYS A 310 20.05 4.89 -3.31
CA LYS A 310 19.66 5.04 -4.71
C LYS A 310 20.61 4.39 -5.71
N GLU A 311 21.90 4.35 -5.42
CA GLU A 311 22.91 3.80 -6.32
C GLU A 311 22.86 2.27 -6.40
N GLU A 312 22.47 1.64 -5.29
CA GLU A 312 22.28 0.19 -5.18
C GLU A 312 21.06 -0.29 -5.98
N LEU A 313 19.93 0.42 -5.90
CA LEU A 313 18.70 0.12 -6.62
C LEU A 313 18.19 1.33 -7.42
N PRO A 314 18.79 1.63 -8.58
CA PRO A 314 18.45 2.83 -9.36
C PRO A 314 17.10 2.75 -10.07
N THR A 315 16.44 1.60 -10.02
CA THR A 315 15.15 1.33 -10.68
C THR A 315 13.99 1.23 -9.71
N TYR A 316 14.17 1.65 -8.46
CA TYR A 316 13.11 1.65 -7.46
C TYR A 316 12.36 3.00 -7.46
N PHE A 317 11.44 3.17 -8.40
CA PHE A 317 10.76 4.45 -8.66
C PHE A 317 9.76 4.83 -7.57
N TYR A 318 9.07 3.84 -6.95
CA TYR A 318 8.23 4.09 -5.77
C TYR A 318 9.00 4.80 -4.66
N ARG A 319 10.22 4.33 -4.37
CA ARG A 319 11.11 4.98 -3.39
C ARG A 319 11.45 6.40 -3.82
N ASP A 320 12.01 6.55 -5.02
CA ASP A 320 12.55 7.83 -5.48
C ASP A 320 11.48 8.92 -5.52
N ASP A 321 10.31 8.60 -6.08
CA ASP A 321 9.20 9.53 -6.19
C ASP A 321 8.56 9.78 -4.81
N GLY A 322 8.43 8.74 -3.99
CA GLY A 322 7.89 8.85 -2.64
C GLY A 322 8.73 9.76 -1.74
N TYR A 323 10.07 9.75 -1.87
CA TYR A 323 10.93 10.73 -1.16
C TYR A 323 10.65 12.15 -1.62
N MET A 324 10.52 12.38 -2.93
CA MET A 324 10.22 13.71 -3.46
C MET A 324 8.88 14.25 -2.93
N VAL A 325 7.85 13.42 -2.93
CA VAL A 325 6.51 13.80 -2.43
C VAL A 325 6.51 13.94 -0.90
N TRP A 326 7.21 13.06 -0.18
CA TRP A 326 7.36 13.16 1.28
C TRP A 326 8.02 14.47 1.69
N GLU A 327 9.15 14.83 1.07
CA GLU A 327 9.87 16.07 1.42
C GLU A 327 9.06 17.33 1.06
N ALA A 328 8.38 17.35 -0.09
CA ALA A 328 7.47 18.46 -0.43
C ALA A 328 6.32 18.59 0.59
N THR A 329 5.74 17.46 0.99
CA THR A 329 4.68 17.43 2.01
C THR A 329 5.21 17.91 3.36
N LYS A 330 6.40 17.43 3.77
CA LYS A 330 7.05 17.81 5.03
C LYS A 330 7.38 19.30 5.06
N SER A 331 7.88 19.85 3.96
CA SER A 331 8.15 21.27 3.82
C SER A 331 6.86 22.09 3.97
N PHE A 332 5.79 21.70 3.28
CA PHE A 332 4.50 22.39 3.36
C PHE A 332 3.91 22.35 4.78
N VAL A 333 3.87 21.17 5.39
CA VAL A 333 3.35 20.98 6.74
C VAL A 333 4.19 21.77 7.75
N SER A 334 5.52 21.73 7.61
CA SER A 334 6.43 22.51 8.47
C SER A 334 6.17 24.02 8.34
N ASP A 335 6.00 24.54 7.12
CA ASP A 335 5.64 25.95 6.90
C ASP A 335 4.34 26.30 7.66
N VAL A 336 3.31 25.45 7.56
CA VAL A 336 2.03 25.67 8.27
C VAL A 336 2.23 25.63 9.79
N VAL A 337 2.93 24.63 10.32
CA VAL A 337 3.20 24.52 11.76
C VAL A 337 3.93 25.77 12.27
N HIS A 338 4.95 26.25 11.55
CA HIS A 338 5.73 27.42 11.95
C HIS A 338 4.99 28.76 11.80
N ILE A 339 3.93 28.82 10.96
CA ILE A 339 3.05 29.99 10.89
C ILE A 339 2.22 30.13 12.17
N TYR A 340 1.73 29.01 12.72
CA TYR A 340 0.76 29.03 13.82
C TYR A 340 1.33 28.72 15.20
N TYR A 341 2.47 28.02 15.30
CA TYR A 341 3.19 27.76 16.55
C TYR A 341 4.53 28.52 16.56
N THR A 342 4.63 29.52 17.44
CA THR A 342 5.81 30.39 17.53
C THR A 342 6.99 29.70 18.23
N SER A 343 6.71 28.73 19.10
CA SER A 343 7.73 27.93 19.80
C SER A 343 7.20 26.55 20.20
N ASP A 344 8.10 25.68 20.65
CA ASP A 344 7.76 24.35 21.16
C ASP A 344 6.88 24.43 22.42
N GLU A 345 7.03 25.48 23.23
CA GLU A 345 6.20 25.73 24.40
C GLU A 345 4.74 25.97 24.01
N THR A 346 4.48 26.78 22.98
CA THR A 346 3.10 27.03 22.52
C THR A 346 2.39 25.76 22.02
N LEU A 347 3.15 24.79 21.50
CA LEU A 347 2.64 23.47 21.13
C LEU A 347 2.35 22.59 22.36
N GLN A 348 3.22 22.66 23.37
CA GLN A 348 3.05 21.88 24.60
C GLN A 348 1.85 22.38 25.44
N GLU A 349 1.54 23.66 25.35
CA GLU A 349 0.40 24.30 26.03
C GLU A 349 -0.94 24.11 25.31
N ASP A 350 -0.93 23.70 24.04
CA ASP A 350 -2.14 23.48 23.25
C ASP A 350 -2.82 22.16 23.65
N GLU A 351 -3.85 22.25 24.49
CA GLU A 351 -4.57 21.07 24.98
C GLU A 351 -5.30 20.30 23.87
N GLU A 352 -5.73 20.96 22.79
CA GLU A 352 -6.52 20.36 21.71
C GLU A 352 -5.65 19.45 20.84
N ILE A 353 -4.45 19.92 20.47
CA ILE A 353 -3.51 19.09 19.69
C ILE A 353 -2.97 17.92 20.51
N GLN A 354 -2.68 18.12 21.80
CA GLN A 354 -2.26 17.02 22.68
C GLN A 354 -3.38 15.99 22.87
N ALA A 355 -4.63 16.44 22.98
CA ALA A 355 -5.79 15.54 23.02
C ALA A 355 -5.96 14.77 21.71
N PHE A 356 -5.77 15.41 20.55
CA PHE A 356 -5.77 14.74 19.24
C PHE A 356 -4.73 13.62 19.15
N ILE A 357 -3.48 13.91 19.51
CA ILE A 357 -2.38 12.93 19.49
C ILE A 357 -2.70 11.76 20.43
N LYS A 358 -3.18 12.05 21.64
CA LYS A 358 -3.57 11.05 22.62
C LYS A 358 -4.76 10.20 22.16
N ASP A 359 -5.75 10.78 21.50
CA ASP A 359 -6.94 10.04 21.01
C ASP A 359 -6.54 8.98 19.97
N VAL A 360 -5.62 9.33 19.05
CA VAL A 360 -5.04 8.39 18.09
C VAL A 360 -4.35 7.21 18.80
N CYS A 361 -3.48 7.50 19.78
CA CYS A 361 -2.73 6.45 20.48
C CYS A 361 -3.65 5.58 21.36
N SER A 362 -4.47 6.20 22.19
CA SER A 362 -5.26 5.50 23.21
C SER A 362 -6.50 4.80 22.65
N PHE A 363 -7.21 5.40 21.70
CA PHE A 363 -8.45 4.83 21.17
C PHE A 363 -8.23 4.20 19.80
N GLY A 364 -7.50 4.90 18.91
CA GLY A 364 -7.15 4.38 17.59
C GLY A 364 -6.32 3.10 17.67
N MET A 365 -5.18 3.20 18.34
CA MET A 365 -4.16 2.16 18.48
C MET A 365 -4.22 1.37 19.79
N GLN A 366 -5.21 1.67 20.66
CA GLN A 366 -5.51 0.94 21.90
C GLN A 366 -4.36 0.90 22.91
N ASP A 367 -3.50 1.93 22.94
CA ASP A 367 -2.35 2.01 23.87
C ASP A 367 -1.41 0.78 23.81
N PHE A 368 -1.37 0.06 22.69
CA PHE A 368 -0.49 -1.10 22.56
C PHE A 368 0.99 -0.67 22.50
N ASP A 369 1.82 -1.15 23.41
CA ASP A 369 3.23 -0.75 23.51
C ASP A 369 4.03 -0.93 22.20
N HIS A 370 3.69 -1.95 21.41
CA HIS A 370 4.39 -2.28 20.16
C HIS A 370 4.10 -1.31 18.99
N CYS A 371 3.11 -0.43 19.10
CA CYS A 371 2.74 0.48 18.00
C CYS A 371 3.56 1.77 17.97
N GLU A 372 4.28 2.12 19.05
CA GLU A 372 5.16 3.30 19.09
C GLU A 372 4.46 4.64 18.71
N PHE A 373 3.13 4.74 18.80
CA PHE A 373 2.41 5.99 18.57
C PHE A 373 2.64 6.94 19.76
N PRO A 374 3.00 8.21 19.50
CA PRO A 374 3.22 9.17 20.58
C PRO A 374 1.92 9.45 21.33
N LYS A 375 2.01 9.63 22.65
CA LYS A 375 0.89 10.08 23.50
C LYS A 375 0.80 11.61 23.63
N SER A 376 1.89 12.29 23.28
CA SER A 376 2.05 13.74 23.29
C SER A 376 3.23 14.10 22.39
N LEU A 377 3.22 15.29 21.80
CA LEU A 377 4.35 15.82 21.03
C LEU A 377 4.88 17.09 21.69
N LYS A 378 6.20 17.25 21.70
CA LYS A 378 6.86 18.35 22.42
C LYS A 378 7.48 19.40 21.52
N THR A 379 7.82 19.03 20.30
CA THR A 379 8.53 19.92 19.36
C THR A 379 7.72 20.13 18.09
N ARG A 380 7.87 21.30 17.48
CA ARG A 380 7.23 21.62 16.19
C ARG A 380 7.72 20.71 15.07
N GLU A 381 8.96 20.22 15.17
CA GLU A 381 9.53 19.23 14.27
C GLU A 381 8.79 17.89 14.37
N ASP A 382 8.53 17.40 15.58
CA ASP A 382 7.77 16.17 15.79
C ASP A 382 6.32 16.32 15.29
N LEU A 383 5.67 17.46 15.55
CA LEU A 383 4.33 17.73 15.02
C LEU A 383 4.35 17.77 13.48
N SER A 384 5.36 18.40 12.89
CA SER A 384 5.49 18.47 11.43
C SER A 384 5.64 17.09 10.83
N GLU A 385 6.45 16.21 11.42
CA GLU A 385 6.60 14.82 10.98
C GLU A 385 5.31 14.01 11.17
N TYR A 386 4.63 14.19 12.30
CA TYR A 386 3.35 13.52 12.59
C TYR A 386 2.28 13.87 11.56
N LEU A 387 2.10 15.16 11.27
CA LEU A 387 1.15 15.64 10.27
C LEU A 387 1.57 15.25 8.85
N THR A 388 2.88 15.21 8.55
CA THR A 388 3.39 14.70 7.27
C THR A 388 3.03 13.24 7.07
N ALA A 389 3.18 12.39 8.09
CA ALA A 389 2.81 10.99 8.01
C ALA A 389 1.31 10.81 7.70
N ILE A 390 0.45 11.63 8.31
CA ILE A 390 -1.00 11.61 8.04
C ILE A 390 -1.29 12.01 6.59
N VAL A 391 -0.80 13.18 6.16
CA VAL A 391 -1.06 13.71 4.82
C VAL A 391 -0.52 12.77 3.75
N PHE A 392 0.71 12.27 3.91
CA PHE A 392 1.33 11.34 2.98
C PHE A 392 0.59 9.99 2.92
N THR A 393 0.17 9.45 4.08
CA THR A 393 -0.56 8.18 4.13
C THR A 393 -1.91 8.28 3.42
N ALA A 394 -2.63 9.38 3.65
CA ALA A 394 -3.96 9.60 3.09
C ALA A 394 -3.94 9.92 1.58
N SER A 395 -2.79 10.37 1.06
CA SER A 395 -2.63 10.79 -0.33
C SER A 395 -1.67 9.87 -1.10
N ALA A 396 -0.37 10.18 -1.08
CA ALA A 396 0.66 9.55 -1.89
C ALA A 396 0.75 8.04 -1.66
N GLN A 397 0.71 7.58 -0.40
CA GLN A 397 0.75 6.16 -0.10
C GLN A 397 -0.47 5.43 -0.64
N HIS A 398 -1.68 5.98 -0.44
CA HIS A 398 -2.92 5.40 -1.00
C HIS A 398 -2.87 5.38 -2.52
N ALA A 399 -2.46 6.48 -3.18
CA ALA A 399 -2.34 6.58 -4.63
C ALA A 399 -1.27 5.63 -5.23
N ALA A 400 -0.21 5.32 -4.48
CA ALA A 400 0.79 4.38 -4.93
C ALA A 400 0.25 2.94 -5.02
N VAL A 401 -0.73 2.63 -4.17
CA VAL A 401 -1.30 1.29 -3.97
C VAL A 401 -2.77 1.16 -4.40
N ASN A 402 -3.37 2.25 -4.90
CA ASN A 402 -4.72 2.40 -5.42
C ASN A 402 -4.81 3.57 -6.41
N PHE A 403 -5.86 3.67 -7.24
CA PHE A 403 -5.99 4.77 -8.21
C PHE A 403 -7.31 5.54 -8.03
N GLY A 404 -7.22 6.85 -7.83
CA GLY A 404 -8.37 7.74 -7.68
C GLY A 404 -8.31 8.98 -8.58
N GLN A 405 -9.40 9.74 -8.61
CA GLN A 405 -9.50 11.02 -9.32
C GLN A 405 -9.73 12.14 -8.31
N LEU A 406 -8.81 13.12 -8.32
CA LEU A 406 -8.67 14.41 -7.60
C LEU A 406 -7.16 14.59 -7.35
N TYR A 407 -6.62 15.82 -7.25
CA TYR A 407 -5.17 16.05 -7.30
C TYR A 407 -4.61 16.69 -6.02
N LEU A 408 -3.46 16.19 -5.56
CA LEU A 408 -2.76 16.62 -4.35
C LEU A 408 -2.44 18.11 -4.43
N GLY A 409 -2.74 18.85 -3.37
CA GLY A 409 -2.51 20.30 -3.32
C GLY A 409 -3.63 21.15 -3.95
N SER A 410 -4.64 20.52 -4.54
CA SER A 410 -5.85 21.19 -5.00
C SER A 410 -6.90 21.23 -3.88
N TYR A 411 -7.07 22.39 -3.26
CA TYR A 411 -7.97 22.59 -2.12
C TYR A 411 -9.09 23.58 -2.53
N PRO A 412 -10.22 23.10 -3.08
CA PRO A 412 -11.29 23.98 -3.53
C PRO A 412 -12.03 24.64 -2.36
N ASP A 413 -12.08 23.98 -1.20
CA ASP A 413 -12.69 24.52 0.02
C ASP A 413 -11.67 25.39 0.77
N GLU A 414 -11.90 26.71 0.79
CA GLU A 414 -11.00 27.67 1.43
C GLU A 414 -11.16 27.69 2.96
N HIS A 415 -10.59 26.70 3.64
CA HIS A 415 -10.53 26.68 5.12
C HIS A 415 -9.50 27.68 5.68
N PHE A 416 -8.38 27.86 4.98
CA PHE A 416 -7.37 28.86 5.27
C PHE A 416 -7.65 30.15 4.49
N THR A 417 -7.64 31.27 5.20
CA THR A 417 -7.95 32.58 4.61
C THR A 417 -6.74 33.53 4.65
N GLU A 418 -5.79 33.25 5.54
CA GLU A 418 -4.66 34.10 5.85
C GLU A 418 -3.58 34.02 4.77
N LYS A 419 -2.94 35.16 4.50
CA LYS A 419 -1.95 35.30 3.44
C LYS A 419 -0.73 34.37 3.60
N PRO A 420 -0.09 34.24 4.78
CA PRO A 420 1.13 33.42 4.91
C PRO A 420 0.91 31.95 4.54
N VAL A 421 -0.21 31.37 4.97
CA VAL A 421 -0.55 29.98 4.66
C VAL A 421 -0.96 29.81 3.19
N LYS A 422 -1.66 30.77 2.59
CA LYS A 422 -1.93 30.76 1.14
C LYS A 422 -0.65 30.79 0.31
N GLU A 423 0.37 31.54 0.74
CA GLU A 423 1.69 31.53 0.10
C GLU A 423 2.42 30.19 0.27
N ALA A 424 2.30 29.55 1.44
CA ALA A 424 2.84 28.20 1.67
C ALA A 424 2.15 27.15 0.77
N MET A 425 0.82 27.22 0.63
CA MET A 425 0.06 26.35 -0.27
C MET A 425 0.49 26.54 -1.74
N GLU A 426 0.80 27.76 -2.16
CA GLU A 426 1.27 28.03 -3.54
C GLU A 426 2.69 27.50 -3.79
N ARG A 427 3.59 27.63 -2.81
CA ARG A 427 4.92 26.99 -2.87
C ARG A 427 4.78 25.47 -2.98
N PHE A 428 3.90 24.87 -2.17
CA PHE A 428 3.63 23.44 -2.22
C PHE A 428 3.16 23.00 -3.62
N ARG A 429 2.17 23.69 -4.21
CA ARG A 429 1.70 23.40 -5.57
C ARG A 429 2.81 23.52 -6.61
N THR A 430 3.66 24.53 -6.49
CA THR A 430 4.81 24.72 -7.40
C THR A 430 5.75 23.54 -7.33
N GLN A 431 6.12 23.09 -6.12
CA GLN A 431 6.96 21.90 -5.92
C GLN A 431 6.30 20.63 -6.50
N LEU A 432 5.00 20.43 -6.30
CA LEU A 432 4.28 19.28 -6.85
C LEU A 432 4.27 19.27 -8.39
N VAL A 433 4.18 20.44 -9.03
CA VAL A 433 4.29 20.57 -10.49
C VAL A 433 5.70 20.19 -10.96
N GLU A 434 6.74 20.66 -10.28
CA GLU A 434 8.14 20.31 -10.59
C GLU A 434 8.40 18.82 -10.44
N ILE A 435 7.88 18.18 -9.39
CA ILE A 435 7.95 16.73 -9.17
C ILE A 435 7.27 15.99 -10.32
N SER A 436 6.05 16.41 -10.70
CA SER A 436 5.29 15.79 -11.81
C SER A 436 6.06 15.88 -13.14
N LEU A 437 6.68 17.03 -13.42
CA LEU A 437 7.52 17.23 -14.60
C LEU A 437 8.76 16.31 -14.58
N SER A 438 9.44 16.21 -13.45
CA SER A 438 10.60 15.32 -13.27
C SER A 438 10.22 13.85 -13.50
N ILE A 439 9.10 13.40 -12.92
CA ILE A 439 8.55 12.04 -13.10
C ILE A 439 8.21 11.79 -14.56
N LYS A 440 7.59 12.77 -15.23
CA LYS A 440 7.25 12.68 -16.66
C LYS A 440 8.51 12.53 -17.50
N THR A 441 9.51 13.40 -17.34
CA THR A 441 10.79 13.32 -18.07
C THR A 441 11.50 12.00 -17.80
N ARG A 442 11.56 11.55 -16.55
CA ARG A 442 12.13 10.25 -16.16
C ARG A 442 11.40 9.09 -16.85
N ASN A 443 10.10 9.20 -17.10
CA ASN A 443 9.28 8.16 -17.74
C ASN A 443 9.28 8.19 -19.27
N GLU A 444 9.79 9.25 -19.91
CA GLU A 444 9.83 9.36 -21.36
C GLU A 444 10.61 8.18 -21.99
N GLY A 445 9.99 7.55 -23.00
CA GLY A 445 10.57 6.41 -23.71
C GLY A 445 10.62 5.09 -22.92
N LYS A 446 10.17 5.04 -21.66
CA LYS A 446 10.13 3.79 -20.88
C LYS A 446 8.96 2.91 -21.34
N LYS A 447 9.22 1.61 -21.49
CA LYS A 447 8.18 0.58 -21.78
C LYS A 447 7.20 0.41 -20.62
N LEU A 448 7.69 0.57 -19.39
CA LEU A 448 6.93 0.53 -18.15
C LEU A 448 7.21 1.83 -17.37
N PRO A 449 6.45 2.90 -17.65
CA PRO A 449 6.56 4.13 -16.89
C PRO A 449 5.87 3.96 -15.53
N TYR A 450 6.42 4.59 -14.49
CA TYR A 450 5.85 4.58 -13.14
C TYR A 450 5.25 5.94 -12.81
N TYR A 451 3.91 6.02 -12.73
CA TYR A 451 3.19 7.28 -12.51
C TYR A 451 2.38 7.30 -11.20
N ASN A 452 2.40 6.24 -10.39
CA ASN A 452 1.50 6.12 -9.24
C ASN A 452 1.82 7.14 -8.14
N MET A 453 3.05 7.67 -8.11
CA MET A 453 3.49 8.75 -7.22
C MET A 453 3.58 10.12 -7.91
N SER A 454 3.01 10.26 -9.11
CA SER A 454 2.97 11.56 -9.80
C SER A 454 1.92 12.46 -9.16
N PRO A 455 2.27 13.65 -8.63
CA PRO A 455 1.31 14.51 -7.92
C PRO A 455 0.03 14.86 -8.69
N ASP A 456 0.11 14.97 -10.02
CA ASP A 456 -1.04 15.11 -10.92
C ASP A 456 -1.93 13.86 -11.03
N LYS A 457 -1.69 12.83 -10.22
CA LYS A 457 -2.48 11.59 -10.12
C LYS A 457 -2.70 11.12 -8.68
N ILE A 458 -2.21 11.87 -7.69
CA ILE A 458 -2.39 11.55 -6.27
C ILE A 458 -3.63 12.29 -5.75
N PRO A 459 -4.67 11.62 -5.24
CA PRO A 459 -5.77 12.26 -4.52
C PRO A 459 -5.33 12.90 -3.20
N ASN A 460 -6.07 13.90 -2.73
CA ASN A 460 -5.81 14.47 -1.40
C ASN A 460 -6.11 13.47 -0.28
N SER A 461 -7.09 12.59 -0.46
CA SER A 461 -7.63 11.71 0.59
C SER A 461 -7.97 10.31 0.06
N VAL A 462 -8.19 9.40 1.01
CA VAL A 462 -8.72 8.06 0.75
C VAL A 462 -10.21 8.13 0.48
N ALA A 463 -10.61 8.10 -0.79
CA ALA A 463 -12.01 8.31 -1.21
C ALA A 463 -12.60 7.20 -2.10
N VAL A 464 -11.85 6.15 -2.40
CA VAL A 464 -12.25 5.01 -3.26
C VAL A 464 -11.68 3.71 -2.78
#